data_AF-A0AAD0WCQ1-F1
#
_entry.id   AF-A0AAD0WCQ1-F1
#
_cell.length_a   1.000
_cell.length_b   1.000
_cell.length_c   1.000
_cell.angle_alpha   90.00
_cell.angle_beta   90.00
_cell.angle_gamma   90.00
#
_symmetry.space_group_name_H-M   'P 1'
#
loop_
_entity.id
_entity.type
_entity.pdbx_description
1 polymer ?
#
loop_
_entity_poly.entity_id
_entity_poly.type
_entity_poly.pdbx_seq_one_letter_code
_entity_poly.pdbx_strand_id
1 'polypeptide(L)' 'MNQLTEKTIACPYCGEHIDVLLDPADVDQQYIEDCQVCCKPINFLVFESADETLSVTVSSDDAGYGFASY' A
#
# COMPACT_ATOMS: atom_id res chain seq x y z
N MET A 1 7.36 22.46 4.40
CA MET A 1 8.14 21.21 4.44
C MET A 1 7.13 20.12 4.75
N ASN A 2 6.80 19.28 3.78
CA ASN A 2 5.84 18.20 4.00
C ASN A 2 6.51 17.14 4.87
N GLN A 3 5.88 16.76 5.97
CA GLN A 3 6.44 15.76 6.89
C GLN A 3 5.95 14.38 6.44
N LEU A 4 6.84 13.63 5.78
CA LEU A 4 6.60 12.24 5.41
C LEU A 4 6.72 11.36 6.66
N THR A 5 5.80 10.42 6.82
CA THR A 5 5.80 9.44 7.90
C THR A 5 6.33 8.11 7.39
N GLU A 6 7.51 7.71 7.85
CA GLU A 6 8.05 6.37 7.58
C GLU A 6 7.24 5.30 8.31
N LYS A 7 6.87 4.24 7.57
CA LYS A 7 6.10 3.10 8.09
C LYS A 7 6.68 1.83 7.50
N THR A 8 6.96 0.84 8.35
CA THR A 8 7.37 -0.48 7.89
C THR A 8 6.13 -1.35 7.75
N ILE A 9 5.92 -1.94 6.56
CA ILE A 9 4.83 -2.88 6.29
C ILE A 9 5.38 -4.21 5.79
N ALA A 10 4.62 -5.29 6.00
CA ALA A 10 4.98 -6.61 5.48
C ALA A 10 4.30 -6.84 4.12
N CYS A 11 5.09 -7.25 3.12
CA CYS A 11 4.60 -7.58 1.80
C CYS A 11 3.63 -8.78 1.88
N PRO A 12 2.37 -8.65 1.39
CA PRO A 12 1.40 -9.74 1.42
C PRO A 12 1.77 -10.92 0.51
N TYR A 13 2.74 -10.74 -0.40
CA TYR A 13 3.17 -11.78 -1.34
C TYR A 13 4.35 -12.61 -0.81
N CYS A 14 5.44 -11.97 -0.37
CA CYS A 14 6.65 -12.66 0.08
C CYS A 14 6.85 -12.65 1.61
N GLY A 15 6.09 -11.82 2.34
CA GLY A 15 6.24 -11.64 3.79
C GLY A 15 7.42 -10.76 4.22
N GLU A 16 8.12 -10.14 3.26
CA GLU A 16 9.27 -9.29 3.56
C GLU A 16 8.84 -7.91 4.08
N HIS A 17 9.61 -7.34 5.00
CA HIS A 17 9.38 -5.99 5.50
C HIS A 17 9.93 -4.94 4.52
N ILE A 18 9.09 -4.00 4.12
CA ILE A 18 9.47 -2.86 3.28
C ILE A 18 9.10 -1.56 3.99
N ASP A 19 9.97 -0.57 3.86
CA ASP A 19 9.76 0.77 4.40
C ASP A 19 9.08 1.63 3.36
N VAL A 20 7.94 2.22 3.74
CA VAL A 20 7.15 3.11 2.90
C VAL A 20 7.02 4.48 3.55
N LEU A 21 6.92 5.51 2.72
CA LEU A 21 6.76 6.89 3.15
C LEU A 21 5.30 7.28 2.93
N LEU A 22 4.57 7.52 4.01
CA LEU A 22 3.21 8.00 3.97
C LEU A 22 3.21 9.52 3.95
N ASP A 23 2.55 10.10 2.97
CA ASP A 23 2.31 11.54 2.91
C ASP A 23 0.90 11.85 3.41
N PRO A 24 0.70 12.83 4.33
CA PRO A 24 -0.64 13.27 4.70
C PRO A 24 -1.45 13.83 3.52
N ALA A 25 -0.81 14.28 2.44
CA ALA A 25 -1.48 14.65 1.20
C ALA A 25 -2.05 13.44 0.42
N ASP A 26 -1.55 12.23 0.69
CA ASP A 26 -2.02 10.96 0.12
C ASP A 26 -3.10 10.27 0.96
N VAL A 27 -3.63 10.96 1.98
CA VAL A 27 -4.81 10.48 2.73
C VAL A 27 -6.00 10.30 1.79
N ASP A 28 -6.68 9.16 1.94
CA ASP A 28 -7.80 8.71 1.10
C ASP A 28 -7.39 8.36 -0.34
N GLN A 29 -6.09 8.33 -0.64
CA GLN A 29 -5.57 7.91 -1.93
C GLN A 29 -5.17 6.43 -1.90
N GLN A 30 -5.47 5.76 -3.01
CA GLN A 30 -5.04 4.40 -3.29
C GLN A 30 -3.97 4.44 -4.37
N TYR A 31 -2.82 3.84 -4.11
CA TYR A 31 -1.75 3.70 -5.09
C TYR A 31 -1.18 2.28 -5.08
N ILE A 32 -0.48 1.94 -6.15
CA ILE A 32 0.15 0.63 -6.29
C ILE A 32 1.66 0.87 -6.30
N GLU A 33 2.37 0.18 -5.42
CA GLU A 33 3.84 0.10 -5.45
C GLU A 33 4.30 -1.33 -5.52
N ASP A 34 5.38 -1.55 -6.26
CA ASP A 34 6.03 -2.85 -6.38
C ASP A 34 6.89 -3.19 -5.15
N CYS A 35 6.79 -4.44 -4.71
CA CYS A 35 7.69 -4.95 -3.69
C CYS A 35 9.13 -4.97 -4.20
N GLN A 36 10.06 -4.35 -3.46
CA GLN A 36 11.49 -4.32 -3.80
C GLN A 36 12.16 -5.70 -3.82
N VAL A 37 11.51 -6.73 -3.27
CA VAL A 37 12.06 -8.09 -3.18
C VAL A 37 11.43 -9.04 -4.20
N CYS A 38 10.11 -9.06 -4.30
CA CYS A 38 9.41 -10.01 -5.17
C CYS A 38 8.81 -9.38 -6.44
N CYS A 39 8.99 -8.07 -6.67
CA CYS A 39 8.47 -7.33 -7.83
C CYS A 39 6.98 -7.57 -8.10
N LYS A 40 6.18 -7.75 -7.03
CA LYS A 40 4.72 -7.91 -7.11
C LYS A 40 4.05 -6.58 -6.80
N PRO A 41 2.97 -6.21 -7.52
CA PRO A 41 2.23 -4.99 -7.26
C PRO A 41 1.46 -5.11 -5.93
N ILE A 42 1.81 -4.30 -4.95
CA ILE A 42 1.10 -4.19 -3.68
C ILE A 42 0.22 -2.95 -3.76
N ASN A 43 -1.05 -3.10 -3.41
CA ASN A 43 -1.98 -1.99 -3.31
C ASN A 43 -1.88 -1.37 -1.92
N PHE A 44 -1.60 -0.07 -1.85
CA PHE A 44 -1.49 0.72 -0.64
C PHE A 44 -2.70 1.64 -0.53
N LEU A 45 -3.35 1.58 0.63
CA LEU A 45 -4.48 2.44 0.98
C LEU A 45 -4.12 3.24 2.22
N VAL A 46 -4.00 4.56 2.08
CA VAL A 46 -3.69 5.46 3.20
C VAL A 46 -4.97 6.08 3.72
N PHE A 47 -5.17 6.04 5.02
CA PHE A 47 -6.32 6.62 5.69
C PHE A 47 -5.90 7.34 6.96
N GLU A 48 -6.48 8.51 7.16
CA GLU A 48 -6.35 9.28 8.38
C GLU A 48 -7.45 8.86 9.34
N SER A 49 -7.05 8.48 10.55
CA SER A 49 -8.00 8.17 11.63
C SER A 49 -8.35 9.44 12.40
N ALA A 50 -9.46 9.42 13.14
CA ALA A 50 -9.95 10.57 13.92
C ALA A 50 -8.98 11.07 15.01
N ASP A 51 -7.94 10.28 15.29
CA ASP A 51 -6.85 10.56 16.23
C ASP A 51 -5.61 11.19 15.53
N GLU A 52 -5.79 11.80 14.35
CA GLU A 52 -4.71 12.44 13.56
C GLU A 52 -3.56 11.45 13.21
N THR A 53 -3.88 10.16 13.21
CA THR A 53 -2.90 9.09 13.00
C THR A 53 -3.03 8.53 11.59
N LEU A 54 -1.93 8.59 10.83
CA LEU A 54 -1.84 7.98 9.50
C LEU A 54 -1.71 6.46 9.61
N SER A 55 -2.69 5.79 9.04
CA SER A 55 -2.74 4.34 8.93
C SER A 55 -2.71 3.94 7.46
N VAL A 56 -2.00 2.84 7.17
CA VAL A 56 -1.89 2.29 5.83
C VAL A 56 -2.29 0.83 5.86
N THR A 57 -3.10 0.43 4.88
CA THR A 57 -3.46 -0.97 4.66
C THR A 57 -2.88 -1.40 3.33
N VAL A 58 -2.26 -2.58 3.34
CA VAL A 58 -1.69 -3.19 2.14
C VAL A 58 -2.52 -4.39 1.72
N SER A 59 -2.83 -4.49 0.43
CA SER A 59 -3.60 -5.59 -0.15
C SER A 59 -2.92 -6.07 -1.43
N SER A 60 -3.02 -7.36 -1.71
CA SER A 60 -2.60 -7.92 -2.99
C SER A 60 -3.67 -7.63 -4.05
N ASP A 61 -3.29 -7.02 -5.17
CA ASP A 61 -4.16 -6.92 -6.35
C ASP A 61 -4.23 -8.30 -7.01
N ASP A 62 -5.10 -9.16 -6.48
CA ASP A 62 -5.45 -10.47 -7.08
C ASP A 62 -6.83 -10.41 -7.75
N ALA A 63 -7.23 -9.24 -8.24
CA ALA A 63 -8.41 -9.09 -9.08
C ALA A 63 -8.09 -9.59 -10.50
N GLY A 64 -7.85 -10.90 -10.58
CA GLY A 64 -7.65 -11.63 -11.82
C GLY A 64 -8.77 -11.30 -12.80
N TYR A 65 -8.34 -10.85 -13.98
CA TYR A 65 -9.15 -10.76 -15.18
C TYR A 65 -10.10 -11.95 -15.26
N GLY A 66 -11.39 -11.68 -15.08
CA GLY A 66 -12.44 -12.59 -15.52
C GLY A 66 -12.33 -12.73 -17.03
N PHE A 67 -11.54 -13.71 -17.48
CA PHE A 67 -11.63 -14.20 -18.84
C PHE A 67 -13.00 -14.89 -18.94
N ALA A 68 -14.03 -14.09 -19.18
CA ALA A 68 -15.31 -14.57 -19.68
C ALA A 68 -15.04 -15.19 -21.05
N SER A 69 -14.68 -16.47 -21.06
CA SER A 69 -14.87 -17.33 -22.22
C SER A 69 -16.29 -17.86 -22.15
N TYR A 70 -17.19 -17.28 -22.95
CA TYR A 70 -18.01 -18.06 -23.87
C TYR A 70 -18.57 -17.16 -24.97
#